data_AF-A0A2E8SNA7-F1
#
_entry.id   AF-A0A2E8SNA7-F1
#
_cell.length_a   1.000
_cell.length_b   1.000
_cell.length_c   1.000
_cell.angle_alpha   90.00
_cell.angle_beta   90.00
_cell.angle_gamma   90.00
#
_symmetry.space_group_name_H-M   'P 1'
#
loop_
_entity.id
_entity.type
_entity.pdbx_description
1 polymer ?
#
loop_
_entity_poly.entity_id
_entity_poly.type
_entity_poly.pdbx_seq_one_letter_code
_entity_poly.pdbx_strand_id
1 'polypeptide(L)'
;MYCYSDIEKSEACDKLGSKVEITRFKGLGEISPKEFKNFIGDSIRLDPVIINKETSVDDLLSFYMGKNTPDRQNFIIDNLKVDIDSA
;
A
#
# COMPACT_ATOMS: atom_id res chain seq x y z
N MET A 1 5.92 -18.10 -3.12
CA MET A 1 6.28 -17.15 -2.05
C MET A 1 5.58 -15.84 -2.37
N TYR A 2 4.94 -15.18 -1.40
CA TYR A 2 4.29 -13.88 -1.61
C TYR A 2 5.20 -12.76 -1.09
N CYS A 3 5.26 -11.66 -1.83
CA CYS A 3 6.09 -10.50 -1.54
C CYS A 3 5.22 -9.24 -1.55
N TYR A 4 5.47 -8.32 -0.62
CA TYR A 4 4.73 -7.08 -0.39
C TYR A 4 5.59 -5.83 -0.63
N SER A 5 6.88 -6.03 -0.94
CA SER A 5 7.81 -4.97 -1.35
C SER A 5 8.72 -5.44 -2.48
N ASP A 6 9.34 -4.51 -3.19
CA ASP A 6 10.34 -4.83 -4.22
C ASP A 6 11.60 -5.50 -3.64
N ILE A 7 11.94 -5.18 -2.40
CA ILE A 7 13.05 -5.80 -1.67
C ILE A 7 12.75 -7.28 -1.44
N GLU A 8 11.58 -7.60 -0.86
CA GLU A 8 11.17 -8.99 -0.63
C GLU A 8 11.13 -9.78 -1.94
N LYS A 9 10.67 -9.15 -3.03
CA LYS A 9 10.66 -9.75 -4.37
C LYS A 9 12.08 -10.10 -4.85
N SER A 10 13.04 -9.18 -4.71
CA SER A 10 14.43 -9.41 -5.12
C SER A 10 15.04 -10.58 -4.35
N GLU A 11 14.92 -10.56 -3.02
CA GLU A 11 15.43 -11.62 -2.14
C GLU A 11 14.78 -12.99 -2.43
N ALA A 12 13.49 -13.00 -2.74
CA ALA A 12 12.76 -14.21 -3.12
C ALA A 12 13.27 -14.79 -4.46
N CYS A 13 13.51 -13.93 -5.46
CA CYS A 13 14.07 -14.33 -6.73
C CYS A 13 15.47 -14.94 -6.57
N ASP A 14 16.34 -14.29 -5.80
CA ASP A 14 17.69 -14.78 -5.53
C ASP A 14 17.68 -16.15 -4.82
N LYS A 15 16.72 -16.36 -3.91
CA LYS A 15 16.55 -17.62 -3.17
C LYS A 15 16.00 -18.76 -4.03
N LEU A 16 15.10 -18.47 -4.98
CA LEU A 16 14.43 -19.48 -5.81
C LEU A 16 15.21 -19.81 -7.10
N GLY A 17 16.14 -18.95 -7.51
CA GLY A 17 17.04 -19.18 -8.65
C GLY A 17 16.51 -18.62 -9.98
N SER A 18 17.02 -19.13 -11.10
CA SER A 18 16.89 -18.50 -12.42
C SER A 18 15.60 -18.80 -13.21
N LYS A 19 14.69 -19.63 -12.69
CA LYS A 19 13.43 -20.02 -13.37
C LYS A 19 12.19 -19.70 -12.54
N VAL A 20 12.13 -18.50 -11.97
CA VAL A 20 10.97 -18.05 -11.18
C VAL A 20 9.93 -17.46 -12.11
N GLU A 21 8.70 -17.97 -12.03
CA GLU A 21 7.54 -17.32 -12.63
C GLU A 21 6.94 -16.36 -11.60
N ILE A 22 6.75 -15.11 -12.02
CA ILE A 22 6.28 -14.03 -11.14
C ILE A 22 4.90 -13.59 -11.60
N THR A 23 3.92 -13.68 -10.71
CA THR A 23 2.58 -13.13 -10.90
C THR A 23 2.44 -11.87 -10.06
N ARG A 24 2.12 -10.73 -10.69
CA ARG A 24 1.83 -9.47 -10.00
C ARG A 24 0.33 -9.28 -9.89
N PHE A 25 -0.18 -9.33 -8.66
CA PHE A 25 -1.58 -9.02 -8.37
C PHE A 25 -1.83 -7.51 -8.42
N LYS A 26 -2.78 -7.05 -9.24
CA LYS A 26 -3.18 -5.62 -9.27
C LYS A 26 -4.32 -5.29 -8.32
N GLY A 27 -4.99 -6.30 -7.80
CA GLY A 27 -6.07 -6.18 -6.83
C GLY A 27 -6.50 -7.53 -6.30
N LEU A 28 -7.37 -7.52 -5.28
CA LEU A 28 -7.79 -8.74 -4.58
C LEU A 28 -8.63 -9.69 -5.46
N GLY A 29 -9.28 -9.18 -6.51
CA GLY A 29 -10.10 -9.99 -7.41
C GLY A 29 -9.31 -10.95 -8.31
N GLU A 30 -7.99 -10.80 -8.40
CA GLU A 30 -7.10 -11.70 -9.15
C GLU A 30 -6.69 -12.94 -8.32
N ILE A 31 -7.03 -12.97 -7.03
CA ILE A 31 -6.72 -14.08 -6.12
C ILE A 31 -7.96 -14.98 -5.96
N SER A 32 -7.78 -16.29 -6.07
CA SER A 32 -8.89 -17.23 -5.87
C SER A 32 -9.38 -17.22 -4.41
N PRO A 33 -10.69 -17.40 -4.12
CA PRO A 33 -11.19 -17.38 -2.74
C PRO A 33 -10.50 -18.39 -1.80
N LYS A 34 -10.14 -19.57 -2.33
CA LYS A 34 -9.45 -20.62 -1.59
C LYS A 34 -8.04 -20.20 -1.19
N GLU A 35 -7.35 -19.49 -2.07
CA GLU A 35 -6.00 -18.95 -1.83
C GLU A 35 -6.06 -17.73 -0.90
N PHE A 36 -7.03 -16.82 -1.12
CA PHE A 36 -7.20 -15.62 -0.30
C PHE A 36 -7.39 -15.96 1.18
N LYS A 37 -8.12 -17.04 1.49
CA LYS A 37 -8.31 -17.53 2.86
C LYS A 37 -7.01 -17.77 3.60
N ASN A 38 -5.93 -18.18 2.92
CA ASN A 38 -4.64 -18.46 3.55
C ASN A 38 -3.92 -17.19 4.04
N PHE A 39 -4.31 -16.02 3.53
CA PHE A 39 -3.77 -14.74 4.01
C PHE A 39 -4.47 -14.23 5.27
N ILE A 40 -5.64 -14.80 5.60
CA ILE A 40 -6.45 -14.41 6.75
C ILE A 40 -6.31 -15.49 7.83
N GLY A 41 -5.45 -15.24 8.81
CA GLY A 41 -5.16 -16.15 9.91
C GLY A 41 -4.07 -15.58 10.81
N ASP A 42 -3.44 -16.40 11.64
CA ASP A 42 -2.49 -15.92 12.65
C ASP A 42 -1.24 -15.25 12.07
N SER A 43 -0.89 -15.55 10.82
CA SER A 43 0.23 -14.95 10.09
C SER A 43 -0.16 -13.72 9.24
N ILE A 44 -1.37 -13.18 9.43
CA ILE A 44 -1.81 -11.99 8.71
C ILE A 44 -0.93 -10.79 9.09
N ARG A 45 -0.51 -10.02 8.08
CA ARG A 45 0.24 -8.77 8.27
C ARG A 45 -0.77 -7.64 8.50
N LEU A 46 -0.91 -7.20 9.75
CA LEU A 46 -1.79 -6.10 10.14
C LEU A 46 -0.97 -4.86 10.43
N ASP A 47 -1.37 -3.73 9.86
CA ASP A 47 -0.88 -2.42 10.26
C ASP A 47 -1.92 -1.76 11.19
N PRO A 48 -1.65 -1.67 12.50
CA PRO A 48 -2.58 -1.07 13.43
C PRO A 48 -2.66 0.43 13.20
N VAL A 49 -3.88 0.97 13.18
CA VAL A 49 -4.10 2.42 13.09
C VAL A 49 -3.91 3.03 14.48
N ILE A 50 -2.85 3.83 14.63
CA ILE A 50 -2.55 4.57 15.86
C ILE A 50 -2.90 6.03 15.65
N ILE A 51 -3.81 6.56 16.47
CA ILE A 51 -4.24 7.96 16.41
C ILE A 51 -3.46 8.75 17.45
N ASN A 52 -2.63 9.70 16.98
CA ASN A 52 -1.92 10.62 17.88
C ASN A 52 -2.93 11.58 18.54
N LYS A 53 -2.75 11.86 19.83
CA LYS A 53 -3.63 12.74 20.63
C LYS A 53 -3.49 14.22 20.28
N GLU A 54 -2.42 14.60 19.58
CA GLU A 54 -2.08 15.98 19.26
C GLU A 54 -2.92 16.57 18.12
N THR A 55 -3.44 15.71 17.23
CA THR A 55 -4.29 16.12 16.11
C THR A 55 -5.70 15.57 16.29
N SER A 56 -6.71 16.42 16.25
CA SER A 56 -8.10 15.98 16.25
C SER A 56 -8.40 15.17 14.99
N VAL A 57 -9.06 14.01 15.15
CA VAL A 57 -9.52 13.18 14.03
C VAL A 57 -10.48 13.97 13.14
N ASP A 58 -11.33 14.80 13.74
CA ASP A 58 -12.31 15.61 13.01
C ASP A 58 -11.64 16.63 12.09
N ASP A 59 -10.55 17.26 12.54
CA ASP A 59 -9.79 18.22 11.74
C ASP A 59 -9.07 17.53 10.57
N LEU A 60 -8.48 16.36 10.83
CA LEU A 60 -7.82 15.55 9.81
C LEU A 60 -8.80 15.10 8.72
N LEU A 61 -9.97 14.59 9.11
CA LEU A 61 -11.01 14.18 8.17
C LEU A 61 -11.57 15.37 7.39
N SER A 62 -11.81 16.50 8.06
CA SER A 62 -12.30 17.71 7.41
C SER A 62 -11.33 18.23 6.36
N PHE A 63 -10.03 18.17 6.65
CA PHE A 63 -8.99 18.54 5.70
C PHE A 63 -8.95 17.58 4.51
N TYR A 64 -8.73 16.27 4.72
CA TYR A 64 -8.52 15.33 3.61
C TYR A 64 -9.80 14.95 2.86
N MET A 65 -10.94 14.80 3.56
CA MET A 65 -12.20 14.29 3.01
C MET A 65 -13.29 15.36 2.85
N GLY A 66 -13.05 16.59 3.32
CA GLY A 66 -14.01 17.68 3.24
C GLY A 66 -14.11 18.34 1.86
N LYS A 67 -14.54 19.60 1.84
CA LYS A 67 -14.70 20.37 0.60
C LYS A 67 -13.36 20.58 -0.11
N ASN A 68 -13.41 20.79 -1.42
CA ASN A 68 -12.22 21.14 -2.19
C ASN A 68 -11.83 22.60 -1.96
N THR A 69 -10.84 22.81 -1.10
CA THR A 69 -10.31 24.14 -0.75
C THR A 69 -8.97 24.40 -1.45
N PRO A 70 -8.61 25.67 -1.76
CA PRO A 70 -7.29 26.03 -2.28
C PRO A 70 -6.14 25.52 -1.41
N ASP A 71 -6.27 25.57 -0.08
CA ASP A 71 -5.23 25.12 0.85
C ASP A 71 -4.92 23.62 0.68
N ARG A 72 -5.96 22.79 0.63
CA ARG A 72 -5.84 21.36 0.33
C ARG A 72 -5.21 21.10 -1.04
N GLN A 73 -5.58 21.87 -2.05
CA GLN A 73 -5.01 21.72 -3.39
C GLN A 73 -3.51 22.03 -3.38
N ASN A 74 -3.10 23.16 -2.80
CA ASN A 74 -1.70 23.53 -2.68
C ASN A 74 -0.92 22.48 -1.89
N PHE A 75 -1.49 22.02 -0.75
CA PHE A 75 -0.90 20.94 0.03
C PHE A 75 -0.67 19.67 -0.79
N ILE A 76 -1.65 19.25 -1.60
CA ILE A 76 -1.50 18.08 -2.47
C ILE A 76 -0.40 18.33 -3.51
N ILE A 77 -0.39 19.49 -4.17
CA ILE A 77 0.62 19.82 -5.19
C ILE A 77 2.02 19.76 -4.60
N ASP A 78 2.23 20.35 -3.42
CA ASP A 78 3.53 20.42 -2.75
C ASP A 78 4.02 19.03 -2.28
N ASN A 79 3.11 18.10 -1.98
CA ASN A 79 3.43 16.77 -1.47
C ASN A 79 3.29 15.65 -2.50
N LEU A 80 2.76 15.94 -3.69
CA LEU A 80 2.62 14.96 -4.77
C LEU A 80 4.02 14.62 -5.28
N LYS A 81 4.54 13.49 -4.80
CA LYS A 81 5.76 12.91 -5.36
C LYS A 81 5.41 12.37 -6.74
N VAL A 82 5.93 13.02 -7.78
CA VAL A 82 5.90 12.49 -9.13
C VAL A 82 7.08 11.53 -9.24
N ASP A 83 6.81 10.24 -9.41
CA ASP A 83 7.86 9.27 -9.75
C ASP A 83 8.43 9.66 -11.12
N ILE A 84 9.68 10.11 -11.14
CA ILE A 84 10.39 10.63 -12.32
C ILE A 84 10.63 9.53 -13.38
N ASP A 85 10.39 8.26 -13.06
CA ASP A 85 10.67 7.10 -13.94
C ASP A 85 9.63 6.88 -15.06
N SER A 86 8.89 7.91 -15.47
CA SER A 86 7.94 7.84 -16.59
C SER A 86 8.12 8.92 -17.66
N ALA A 87 9.32 9.53 -17.73
CA ALA A 87 9.73 10.43 -18.82
C ALA A 87 10.89 9.86 -19.64
#